data_AF-A0A7S2ES90-F1
#
_entry.id   AF-A0A7S2ES90-F1
#
_cell.length_a   1.000
_cell.length_b   1.000
_cell.length_c   1.000
_cell.angle_alpha   90.00
_cell.angle_beta   90.00
_cell.angle_gamma   90.00
#
_symmetry.space_group_name_H-M   'P 1'
#
loop_
_entity.id
_entity.type
_entity.pdbx_description
1 polymer ?
#
loop_
_entity_poly.entity_id
_entity_poly.type
_entity_poly.pdbx_seq_one_letter_code
_entity_poly.pdbx_strand_id
1 'polypeptide(L)'
;MVEMTLSHGLFEWSAASLSTLGSLSLWVMGDVDTAQYIGECALKMQEKIESEAGKAKTLITLYLFTLHHVKPLQCFSKPFLEGYRSGMRTGDKSAAMICLFSYVFLQYVIGKPLKMIEEQCKVSVSQMEELKEGEQALCQKISWQFYLNLMGLSNETVELRGKAMDETGVEFTTLSHAMFVLTKVNAYSLFGEYELGARMALKRADKQVLSLKGGSFRSMIFLFHRSLCLYAMVRKNRKKNEKYTAEASRIRKQLTDSLKEQNPNVLHYVSILNAEHEALEHKKNQEGDVCRLYNDAIIMSARGGYTHDAALAQE
;
A
#
# COMPACT_ATOMS: atom_id res chain seq x y z
N MET A 1 -25.98 -11.92 6.36
CA MET A 1 -25.98 -10.58 7.00
C MET A 1 -26.53 -9.47 6.10
N VAL A 2 -26.13 -9.38 4.82
CA VAL A 2 -26.76 -8.39 3.89
C VAL A 2 -28.26 -8.66 3.75
N GLU A 3 -28.66 -9.91 3.50
CA GLU A 3 -30.09 -10.30 3.47
C GLU A 3 -30.81 -9.96 4.77
N MET A 4 -30.18 -10.18 5.93
CA MET A 4 -30.77 -9.80 7.22
C MET A 4 -31.00 -8.30 7.33
N THR A 5 -30.08 -7.49 6.79
CA THR A 5 -30.23 -6.02 6.75
C THR A 5 -31.43 -5.63 5.89
N LEU A 6 -31.63 -6.30 4.75
CA LEU A 6 -32.74 -6.05 3.84
C LEU A 6 -34.08 -6.52 4.43
N SER A 7 -34.11 -7.66 5.11
CA SER A 7 -35.32 -8.27 5.66
C SER A 7 -35.75 -7.70 7.01
N HIS A 8 -34.81 -7.22 7.83
CA HIS A 8 -35.06 -6.83 9.21
C HIS A 8 -34.63 -5.41 9.57
N GLY A 9 -34.09 -4.64 8.60
CA GLY A 9 -33.62 -3.28 8.82
C GLY A 9 -32.17 -3.23 9.32
N LEU A 10 -31.74 -2.01 9.69
CA LEU A 10 -30.35 -1.75 10.09
C LEU A 10 -30.05 -2.33 11.46
N PHE A 11 -28.91 -3.02 11.58
CA PHE A 11 -28.29 -3.44 12.83
C PHE A 11 -26.79 -3.13 12.82
N GLU A 12 -26.13 -3.31 13.96
CA GLU A 12 -24.73 -2.91 14.17
C GLU A 12 -23.72 -3.41 13.10
N TRP A 13 -23.92 -4.60 12.53
CA TRP A 13 -23.01 -5.15 11.50
C TRP A 13 -23.50 -4.92 10.07
N SER A 14 -24.60 -4.21 9.85
CA SER A 14 -25.15 -3.96 8.51
C SER A 14 -24.15 -3.24 7.61
N ALA A 15 -23.54 -2.16 8.12
CA ALA A 15 -22.56 -1.38 7.36
C ALA A 15 -21.30 -2.19 7.05
N ALA A 16 -20.79 -2.95 8.03
CA ALA A 16 -19.64 -3.82 7.83
C ALA A 16 -19.92 -4.90 6.78
N SER A 17 -21.10 -5.53 6.83
CA SER A 17 -21.52 -6.55 5.86
C SER A 17 -21.64 -5.99 4.44
N LEU A 18 -22.22 -4.80 4.31
CA LEU A 18 -22.34 -4.15 3.01
C LEU A 18 -20.98 -3.70 2.47
N SER A 19 -20.08 -3.22 3.35
CA SER A 19 -18.71 -2.88 2.95
C SER A 19 -17.97 -4.08 2.36
N THR A 20 -18.11 -5.26 2.97
CA THR A 20 -17.52 -6.50 2.46
C THR A 20 -18.10 -6.87 1.10
N LEU A 21 -19.41 -6.69 0.89
CA LEU A 21 -20.03 -6.91 -0.43
C LEU A 21 -19.42 -5.98 -1.49
N GLY A 22 -19.22 -4.70 -1.16
CA GLY A 22 -18.56 -3.74 -2.05
C GLY A 22 -17.11 -4.09 -2.35
N SER A 23 -16.36 -4.60 -1.38
CA SER A 23 -15.00 -5.13 -1.65
C SER A 23 -15.04 -6.35 -2.56
N LEU A 24 -16.00 -7.27 -2.38
CA LEU A 24 -16.15 -8.45 -3.24
C LEU A 24 -16.48 -8.10 -4.70
N SER A 25 -17.30 -7.07 -4.95
CA SER A 25 -17.58 -6.64 -6.33
C SER A 25 -16.31 -6.16 -7.04
N LEU A 26 -15.42 -5.49 -6.32
CA LEU A 26 -14.13 -5.11 -6.84
C LEU A 26 -13.19 -6.33 -7.02
N TRP A 27 -13.07 -7.18 -6.00
CA TRP A 27 -12.08 -8.26 -5.97
C TRP A 27 -12.40 -9.37 -6.98
N VAL A 28 -13.68 -9.69 -7.14
CA VAL A 28 -14.15 -10.81 -7.98
C VAL A 28 -14.53 -10.33 -9.36
N MET A 29 -15.28 -9.22 -9.46
CA MET A 29 -15.82 -8.74 -10.74
C MET A 29 -14.97 -7.64 -11.37
N GLY A 30 -14.06 -7.02 -10.60
CA GLY A 30 -13.25 -5.90 -11.08
C GLY A 30 -14.05 -4.60 -11.25
N ASP A 31 -15.27 -4.54 -10.71
CA ASP A 31 -16.21 -3.43 -10.90
C ASP A 31 -16.01 -2.36 -9.81
N VAL A 32 -15.26 -1.33 -10.18
CA VAL A 32 -14.91 -0.19 -9.31
C VAL A 32 -16.13 0.68 -9.02
N ASP A 33 -17.00 0.91 -10.00
CA ASP A 33 -18.16 1.79 -9.86
C ASP A 33 -19.18 1.20 -8.89
N THR A 34 -19.49 -0.10 -9.04
CA THR A 34 -20.36 -0.82 -8.10
C THR A 34 -19.74 -0.85 -6.70
N ALA A 35 -18.43 -1.10 -6.60
CA ALA A 35 -17.74 -1.12 -5.31
C ALA A 35 -17.77 0.24 -4.61
N GLN A 36 -17.58 1.34 -5.35
CA GLN A 36 -17.72 2.69 -4.84
C GLN A 36 -19.14 2.94 -4.35
N TYR A 37 -20.14 2.67 -5.19
CA TYR A 37 -21.55 2.89 -4.86
C TYR A 37 -21.96 2.16 -3.58
N ILE A 38 -21.66 0.86 -3.50
CA ILE A 38 -21.95 0.04 -2.31
C ILE A 38 -21.17 0.56 -1.10
N GLY A 39 -19.91 0.94 -1.27
CA GLY A 39 -19.08 1.48 -0.20
C GLY A 39 -19.59 2.80 0.37
N GLU A 40 -20.06 3.71 -0.48
CA GLU A 40 -20.70 4.96 -0.05
C GLU A 40 -22.03 4.71 0.65
N CYS A 41 -22.81 3.73 0.20
CA CYS A 41 -24.01 3.29 0.92
C CYS A 41 -23.66 2.76 2.31
N ALA A 42 -22.60 1.96 2.43
CA ALA A 42 -22.14 1.43 3.72
C ALA A 42 -21.70 2.55 4.69
N LEU A 43 -21.03 3.61 4.20
CA LEU A 43 -20.71 4.79 5.04
C LEU A 43 -21.96 5.49 5.54
N LYS A 44 -22.91 5.79 4.64
CA LYS A 44 -24.18 6.44 5.01
C LYS A 44 -25.01 5.59 5.98
N MET A 45 -24.95 4.27 5.84
CA MET A 45 -25.57 3.35 6.79
C MET A 45 -24.87 3.40 8.14
N GLN A 46 -23.54 3.43 8.18
CA GLN A 46 -22.77 3.53 9.42
C GLN A 46 -23.08 4.81 10.19
N GLU A 47 -23.36 5.92 9.50
CA GLU A 47 -23.77 7.20 10.12
C GLU A 47 -25.16 7.12 10.79
N LYS A 48 -26.03 6.23 10.32
CA LYS A 48 -27.38 6.03 10.88
C LYS A 48 -27.43 5.01 12.02
N ILE A 49 -26.43 4.16 12.12
CA ILE A 49 -26.33 3.15 13.18
C ILE A 49 -25.79 3.84 14.44
N GLU A 50 -26.58 3.83 15.53
CA GLU A 50 -26.17 4.43 16.80
C GLU A 50 -25.01 3.68 17.48
N SER A 51 -24.94 2.36 17.27
CA SER A 51 -23.87 1.52 17.80
C SER A 51 -22.55 1.76 17.05
N GLU A 52 -21.46 1.89 17.81
CA GLU A 52 -20.11 1.86 17.25
C GLU A 52 -19.64 0.42 16.96
N ALA A 53 -20.39 -0.61 17.35
CA ALA A 53 -20.05 -1.99 17.02
C ALA A 53 -20.02 -2.16 15.49
N GLY A 54 -18.98 -2.81 14.98
CA GLY A 54 -18.75 -2.99 13.55
C GLY A 54 -18.16 -1.79 12.82
N LYS A 55 -18.20 -0.56 13.37
CA LYS A 55 -17.70 0.65 12.71
C LYS A 55 -16.23 0.56 12.34
N ALA A 56 -15.38 0.07 13.24
CA ALA A 56 -13.96 -0.15 12.96
C ALA A 56 -13.76 -1.07 11.74
N LYS A 57 -14.51 -2.18 11.65
CA LYS A 57 -14.44 -3.11 10.51
C LYS A 57 -14.96 -2.49 9.22
N THR A 58 -16.07 -1.74 9.27
CA THR A 58 -16.57 -0.97 8.13
C THR A 58 -15.49 -0.05 7.57
N LEU A 59 -14.82 0.72 8.43
CA LEU A 59 -13.78 1.67 8.02
C LEU A 59 -12.53 0.97 7.48
N ILE A 60 -12.09 -0.14 8.11
CA ILE A 60 -11.00 -0.96 7.57
C ILE A 60 -11.36 -1.44 6.17
N THR A 61 -12.49 -2.11 6.01
CA THR A 61 -12.89 -2.74 4.74
C THR A 61 -12.94 -1.70 3.62
N LEU A 62 -13.62 -0.58 3.85
CA LEU A 62 -13.78 0.44 2.84
C LEU A 62 -12.47 1.15 2.49
N TYR A 63 -11.75 1.67 3.49
CA TYR A 63 -10.58 2.50 3.22
C TYR A 63 -9.35 1.68 2.87
N LEU A 64 -9.22 0.46 3.38
CA LEU A 64 -8.07 -0.37 3.06
C LEU A 64 -8.21 -1.07 1.70
N PHE A 65 -9.43 -1.50 1.34
CA PHE A 65 -9.63 -2.44 0.23
C PHE A 65 -10.58 -1.96 -0.88
N THR A 66 -11.21 -0.79 -0.77
CA THR A 66 -12.19 -0.34 -1.78
C THR A 66 -11.98 1.11 -2.22
N LEU A 67 -12.12 2.06 -1.30
CA LEU A 67 -12.17 3.49 -1.62
C LEU A 67 -10.83 4.04 -2.12
N HIS A 68 -9.71 3.35 -1.92
CA HIS A 68 -8.40 3.77 -2.44
C HIS A 68 -8.33 3.76 -3.97
N HIS A 69 -9.27 3.11 -4.66
CA HIS A 69 -9.37 3.16 -6.12
C HIS A 69 -10.01 4.46 -6.63
N VAL A 70 -10.71 5.21 -5.79
CA VAL A 70 -11.53 6.37 -6.24
C VAL A 70 -11.34 7.61 -5.37
N LYS A 71 -10.73 7.49 -4.18
CA LYS A 71 -10.48 8.60 -3.26
C LYS A 71 -8.98 8.78 -3.00
N PRO A 72 -8.49 10.02 -2.93
CA PRO A 72 -7.10 10.30 -2.56
C PRO A 72 -6.75 9.76 -1.17
N LEU A 73 -5.59 9.12 -1.05
CA LEU A 73 -5.10 8.52 0.21
C LEU A 73 -4.97 9.53 1.36
N GLN A 74 -4.75 10.81 1.05
CA GLN A 74 -4.62 11.91 2.02
C GLN A 74 -5.88 12.04 2.90
N CYS A 75 -7.05 11.64 2.38
CA CYS A 75 -8.32 11.69 3.10
C CYS A 75 -8.48 10.55 4.13
N PHE A 76 -7.57 9.57 4.17
CA PHE A 76 -7.82 8.29 4.87
C PHE A 76 -7.34 8.32 6.33
N SER A 77 -6.53 9.32 6.68
CA SER A 77 -5.98 9.48 8.04
C SER A 77 -7.08 9.59 9.10
N LYS A 78 -8.10 10.42 8.85
CA LYS A 78 -9.22 10.62 9.80
C LYS A 78 -10.06 9.34 9.96
N PRO A 79 -10.52 8.68 8.88
CA PRO A 79 -11.21 7.39 8.98
C PRO A 79 -10.45 6.32 9.76
N PHE A 80 -9.14 6.16 9.54
CA PHE A 80 -8.37 5.16 10.30
C PHE A 80 -8.29 5.51 11.79
N LEU A 81 -8.07 6.77 12.16
CA LEU A 81 -8.08 7.17 13.57
C LEU A 81 -9.48 7.01 14.22
N GLU A 82 -10.54 7.24 13.46
CA GLU A 82 -11.91 7.02 13.91
C GLU A 82 -12.21 5.53 14.13
N GLY A 83 -11.78 4.67 13.20
CA GLY A 83 -11.87 3.22 13.34
C GLY A 83 -11.07 2.69 14.53
N TYR A 84 -9.87 3.22 14.75
CA TYR A 84 -9.07 2.91 15.94
C TYR A 84 -9.81 3.25 17.23
N ARG A 85 -10.32 4.49 17.36
CA ARG A 85 -11.06 4.93 18.57
C ARG A 85 -12.31 4.09 18.81
N SER A 86 -13.06 3.80 17.75
CA SER A 86 -14.26 2.98 17.82
C SER A 86 -13.95 1.54 18.24
N GLY A 87 -12.90 0.92 17.67
CA GLY A 87 -12.47 -0.41 18.06
C GLY A 87 -12.02 -0.46 19.54
N MET A 88 -11.28 0.55 19.99
CA MET A 88 -10.88 0.65 21.40
C MET A 88 -12.07 0.78 22.35
N ARG A 89 -13.08 1.59 22.00
CA ARG A 89 -14.30 1.77 22.82
C ARG A 89 -15.17 0.54 22.89
N THR A 90 -15.26 -0.21 21.79
CA THR A 90 -16.10 -1.41 21.67
C THR A 90 -15.39 -2.68 22.11
N GLY A 91 -14.10 -2.62 22.42
CA GLY A 91 -13.28 -3.76 22.82
C GLY A 91 -12.79 -4.63 21.64
N ASP A 92 -13.05 -4.24 20.39
CA ASP A 92 -12.49 -4.88 19.20
C ASP A 92 -11.03 -4.44 18.99
N LYS A 93 -10.14 -5.01 19.81
CA LYS A 93 -8.70 -4.71 19.84
C LYS A 93 -8.05 -4.95 18.48
N SER A 94 -8.41 -6.05 17.81
CA SER A 94 -7.80 -6.42 16.55
C SER A 94 -8.16 -5.43 15.44
N ALA A 95 -9.43 -5.02 15.34
CA ALA A 95 -9.82 -3.96 14.41
C ALA A 95 -9.16 -2.62 14.76
N ALA A 96 -9.05 -2.28 16.05
CA ALA A 96 -8.35 -1.08 16.48
C ALA A 96 -6.88 -1.09 16.03
N MET A 97 -6.16 -2.19 16.25
CA MET A 97 -4.74 -2.28 15.88
C MET A 97 -4.52 -2.28 14.37
N ILE A 98 -5.41 -2.89 13.58
CA ILE A 98 -5.36 -2.80 12.11
C ILE A 98 -5.55 -1.35 11.64
N CYS A 99 -6.47 -0.61 12.26
CA CYS A 99 -6.67 0.81 11.96
C CYS A 99 -5.43 1.63 12.30
N LEU A 100 -4.85 1.43 13.49
CA LEU A 100 -3.66 2.15 13.93
C LEU A 100 -2.46 1.86 13.03
N PHE A 101 -2.20 0.58 12.75
CA PHE A 101 -1.15 0.15 11.82
C PHE A 101 -1.33 0.77 10.42
N SER A 102 -2.56 0.78 9.91
CA SER A 102 -2.87 1.35 8.59
C SER A 102 -2.72 2.86 8.57
N TYR A 103 -3.05 3.55 9.67
CA TYR A 103 -2.80 4.98 9.83
C TYR A 103 -1.31 5.32 9.78
N VAL A 104 -0.47 4.59 10.52
CA VAL A 104 0.99 4.84 10.57
C VAL A 104 1.62 4.56 9.21
N PHE A 105 1.27 3.43 8.58
CA PHE A 105 1.76 3.12 7.23
C PHE A 105 1.32 4.19 6.22
N LEU A 106 0.08 4.68 6.30
CA LEU A 106 -0.41 5.73 5.43
C LEU A 106 0.43 7.01 5.52
N GLN A 107 0.92 7.38 6.71
CA GLN A 107 1.76 8.58 6.88
C GLN A 107 3.06 8.49 6.06
N TYR A 108 3.67 7.30 5.98
CA TYR A 108 4.83 7.05 5.12
C TYR A 108 4.49 7.27 3.64
N VAL A 109 3.37 6.71 3.20
CA VAL A 109 2.92 6.77 1.79
C VAL A 109 2.64 8.20 1.36
N ILE A 110 2.02 9.01 2.21
CA ILE A 110 1.72 10.42 1.92
C ILE A 110 2.86 11.38 2.29
N GLY A 111 4.10 10.86 2.37
CA GLY A 111 5.32 11.67 2.47
C GLY A 111 5.49 12.46 3.76
N LYS A 112 4.95 11.98 4.90
CA LYS A 112 5.19 12.64 6.18
C LYS A 112 6.64 12.44 6.65
N PRO A 113 7.19 13.35 7.48
CA PRO A 113 8.56 13.24 7.97
C PRO A 113 8.80 11.92 8.72
N LEU A 114 9.86 11.19 8.35
CA LEU A 114 10.18 9.87 8.93
C LEU A 114 10.34 9.89 10.45
N LYS A 115 10.90 10.96 11.03
CA LYS A 115 11.01 11.11 12.48
C LYS A 115 9.65 11.07 13.19
N MET A 116 8.64 11.72 12.63
CA MET A 116 7.28 11.71 13.17
C MET A 116 6.68 10.29 13.09
N ILE A 117 6.91 9.59 11.99
CA ILE A 117 6.40 8.23 11.77
C ILE A 117 7.08 7.25 12.74
N GLU A 118 8.39 7.41 12.97
CA GLU A 118 9.18 6.60 13.91
C GLU A 118 8.66 6.72 15.35
N GLU A 119 8.32 7.94 15.79
CA GLU A 119 7.69 8.18 17.09
C GLU A 119 6.31 7.49 17.19
N GLN A 120 5.52 7.52 16.11
CA GLN A 120 4.24 6.82 16.06
C GLN A 120 4.40 5.29 16.10
N CYS A 121 5.40 4.74 15.41
CA CYS A 121 5.73 3.31 15.45
C CYS A 121 6.07 2.84 16.87
N LYS A 122 6.89 3.60 17.60
CA LYS A 122 7.23 3.27 19.00
C LYS A 122 5.99 3.11 19.87
N VAL A 123 5.09 4.10 19.80
CA VAL A 123 3.86 4.12 20.60
C VAL A 123 2.92 2.99 20.16
N SER A 124 2.74 2.78 18.86
CA SER A 124 1.82 1.77 18.35
C SER A 124 2.30 0.34 18.63
N VAL A 125 3.60 0.05 18.49
CA VAL A 125 4.16 -1.27 18.84
C VAL A 125 3.97 -1.56 20.32
N SER A 126 4.32 -0.62 21.20
CA SER A 126 4.14 -0.78 22.64
C SER A 126 2.69 -1.10 23.00
N GLN A 127 1.73 -0.41 22.37
CA GLN A 127 0.32 -0.65 22.60
C GLN A 127 -0.14 -2.02 22.06
N MET A 128 0.31 -2.42 20.88
CA MET A 128 -0.04 -3.72 20.27
C MET A 128 0.48 -4.87 21.13
N GLU A 129 1.68 -4.75 21.70
CA GLU A 129 2.27 -5.74 22.61
C GLU A 129 1.49 -5.83 23.93
N GLU A 130 1.17 -4.69 24.55
CA GLU A 130 0.37 -4.63 25.78
C GLU A 130 -1.02 -5.28 25.61
N LEU A 131 -1.64 -5.05 24.44
CA LEU A 131 -2.94 -5.63 24.09
C LEU A 131 -2.86 -7.09 23.60
N LYS A 132 -1.65 -7.66 23.48
CA LYS A 132 -1.37 -9.01 22.97
C LYS A 132 -1.78 -9.25 21.51
N GLU A 133 -1.75 -8.21 20.69
CA GLU A 133 -1.99 -8.28 19.22
C GLU A 133 -0.65 -8.49 18.49
N GLY A 134 -0.07 -9.68 18.65
CA GLY A 134 1.31 -10.00 18.22
C GLY A 134 1.55 -9.91 16.71
N GLU A 135 0.56 -10.28 15.89
CA GLU A 135 0.67 -10.21 14.43
C GLU A 135 0.78 -8.76 13.94
N GLN A 136 -0.06 -7.87 14.48
CA GLN A 136 -0.05 -6.44 14.18
C GLN A 136 1.22 -5.79 14.70
N ALA A 137 1.69 -6.17 15.90
CA ALA A 137 2.97 -5.73 16.44
C ALA A 137 4.12 -6.11 15.50
N LEU A 138 4.15 -7.34 14.98
CA LEU A 138 5.17 -7.79 14.02
C LEU A 138 5.12 -7.00 12.71
N CYS A 139 3.93 -6.81 12.13
CA CYS A 139 3.74 -6.00 10.92
C CYS A 139 4.23 -4.56 11.10
N GLN A 140 3.96 -3.97 12.27
CA GLN A 140 4.40 -2.63 12.61
C GLN A 140 5.91 -2.57 12.84
N LYS A 141 6.52 -3.58 13.48
CA LYS A 141 7.98 -3.69 13.65
C LYS A 141 8.73 -3.81 12.33
N ILE A 142 8.20 -4.57 11.36
CA ILE A 142 8.72 -4.65 9.99
C ILE A 142 8.82 -3.25 9.38
N SER A 143 7.72 -2.50 9.44
CA SER A 143 7.67 -1.13 8.90
C SER A 143 8.60 -0.18 9.67
N TRP A 144 8.63 -0.31 11.00
CA TRP A 144 9.45 0.54 11.87
C TRP A 144 10.95 0.35 11.61
N GLN A 145 11.42 -0.89 11.52
CA GLN A 145 12.84 -1.16 11.23
C GLN A 145 13.22 -0.61 9.86
N PHE A 146 12.35 -0.76 8.87
CA PHE A 146 12.56 -0.15 7.56
C PHE A 146 12.66 1.38 7.62
N TYR A 147 11.81 2.07 8.38
CA TYR A 147 11.92 3.52 8.55
C TYR A 147 13.20 3.94 9.26
N LEU A 148 13.69 3.14 10.23
CA LEU A 148 15.00 3.37 10.85
C LEU A 148 16.13 3.23 9.84
N ASN A 149 16.07 2.24 8.95
CA ASN A 149 17.04 2.09 7.87
C ASN A 149 17.04 3.30 6.93
N LEU A 150 15.86 3.79 6.51
CA LEU A 150 15.74 5.00 5.67
C LEU A 150 16.31 6.25 6.34
N MET A 151 16.21 6.35 7.67
CA MET A 151 16.77 7.46 8.43
C MET A 151 18.29 7.35 8.66
N GLY A 152 18.94 6.27 8.21
CA GLY A 152 20.35 6.00 8.52
C GLY A 152 20.60 5.68 9.99
N LEU A 153 19.56 5.25 10.73
CA LEU A 153 19.64 4.87 12.15
C LEU A 153 19.87 3.37 12.36
N SER A 154 20.22 2.65 11.29
CA SER A 154 20.59 1.25 11.28
C SER A 154 21.90 1.07 10.54
N ASN A 155 22.69 0.07 10.94
CA ASN A 155 23.88 -0.32 10.20
C ASN A 155 23.53 -1.04 8.89
N GLU A 156 22.33 -1.61 8.82
CA GLU A 156 21.80 -2.31 7.66
C GLU A 156 20.88 -1.40 6.86
N THR A 157 21.00 -1.45 5.53
CA THR A 157 20.12 -0.70 4.62
C THR A 157 18.88 -1.52 4.24
N VAL A 158 19.10 -2.73 3.73
CA VAL A 158 18.03 -3.59 3.19
C VAL A 158 17.67 -4.77 4.08
N GLU A 159 18.53 -5.16 5.01
CA GLU A 159 18.19 -6.16 6.03
C GLU A 159 17.38 -5.49 7.15
N LEU A 160 16.26 -6.11 7.54
CA LEU A 160 15.43 -5.64 8.66
C LEU A 160 16.00 -6.19 9.97
N ARG A 161 17.24 -5.80 10.27
CA ARG A 161 17.95 -6.16 11.49
C ARG A 161 18.42 -4.90 12.20
N GLY A 162 17.94 -4.71 13.42
CA GLY A 162 18.30 -3.55 14.23
C GLY A 162 17.43 -3.41 15.46
N LYS A 163 17.23 -2.16 15.88
CA LYS A 163 16.56 -1.79 17.13
C LYS A 163 15.12 -2.31 17.24
N ALA A 164 14.36 -2.31 16.15
CA ALA A 164 12.94 -2.61 16.17
C ALA A 164 12.65 -4.11 15.97
N MET A 165 13.46 -4.79 15.15
CA MET A 165 13.38 -6.24 14.93
C MET A 165 14.65 -6.81 14.30
N ASP A 166 14.75 -8.14 14.33
CA ASP A 166 15.67 -8.95 13.54
C ASP A 166 14.84 -9.88 12.65
N GLU A 167 15.06 -9.86 11.34
CA GLU A 167 14.34 -10.71 10.37
C GLU A 167 14.78 -12.19 10.41
N THR A 168 15.89 -12.51 11.07
CA THR A 168 16.40 -13.88 11.14
C THR A 168 15.57 -14.76 12.09
N GLY A 169 15.19 -15.94 11.61
CA GLY A 169 14.44 -16.91 12.42
C GLY A 169 13.00 -16.50 12.76
N VAL A 170 12.47 -15.44 12.15
CA VAL A 170 11.08 -15.02 12.34
C VAL A 170 10.15 -15.94 11.55
N GLU A 171 9.21 -16.57 12.26
CA GLU A 171 8.09 -17.26 11.64
C GLU A 171 7.02 -16.25 11.24
N PHE A 172 6.85 -16.06 9.93
CA PHE A 172 5.82 -15.18 9.40
C PHE A 172 4.50 -15.93 9.19
N THR A 173 3.40 -15.30 9.55
CA THR A 173 2.08 -15.69 9.05
C THR A 173 1.82 -15.04 7.68
N THR A 174 0.66 -15.28 7.08
CA THR A 174 0.30 -14.71 5.78
C THR A 174 0.39 -13.17 5.74
N LEU A 175 -0.07 -12.48 6.79
CA LEU A 175 -0.12 -11.02 6.80
C LEU A 175 1.27 -10.40 6.99
N SER A 176 2.01 -10.86 8.00
CA SER A 176 3.38 -10.41 8.25
C SER A 176 4.33 -10.79 7.12
N HIS A 177 4.15 -11.93 6.45
CA HIS A 177 4.92 -12.26 5.25
C HIS A 177 4.65 -11.26 4.11
N ALA A 178 3.38 -10.92 3.88
CA ALA A 178 3.01 -9.92 2.88
C ALA A 178 3.64 -8.55 3.18
N MET A 179 3.62 -8.14 4.44
CA MET A 179 4.26 -6.89 4.88
C MET A 179 5.78 -6.93 4.76
N PHE A 180 6.40 -8.06 5.09
CA PHE A 180 7.83 -8.29 4.93
C PHE A 180 8.24 -8.15 3.47
N VAL A 181 7.60 -8.89 2.55
CA VAL A 181 7.90 -8.85 1.12
C VAL A 181 7.71 -7.44 0.54
N LEU A 182 6.62 -6.76 0.90
CA LEU A 182 6.38 -5.39 0.47
C LEU A 182 7.51 -4.45 0.93
N THR A 183 7.87 -4.55 2.20
CA THR A 183 8.90 -3.70 2.82
C THR A 183 10.27 -3.96 2.20
N LYS A 184 10.63 -5.23 1.96
CA LYS A 184 11.90 -5.60 1.33
C LYS A 184 11.99 -5.08 -0.10
N VAL A 185 10.94 -5.23 -0.92
CA VAL A 185 10.96 -4.70 -2.30
C VAL A 185 11.08 -3.18 -2.32
N ASN A 186 10.39 -2.50 -1.40
CA ASN A 186 10.52 -1.06 -1.24
C ASN A 186 11.96 -0.67 -0.87
N ALA A 187 12.54 -1.32 0.15
CA ALA A 187 13.94 -1.10 0.54
C ALA A 187 14.93 -1.37 -0.61
N TYR A 188 14.76 -2.47 -1.34
CA TYR A 188 15.64 -2.80 -2.46
C TYR A 188 15.61 -1.73 -3.56
N SER A 189 14.44 -1.17 -3.85
CA SER A 189 14.36 -0.08 -4.83
C SER A 189 14.99 1.21 -4.32
N LEU A 190 14.74 1.61 -3.07
CA LEU A 190 15.23 2.87 -2.50
C LEU A 190 16.74 2.88 -2.21
N PHE A 191 17.33 1.70 -1.99
CA PHE A 191 18.77 1.58 -1.75
C PHE A 191 19.54 1.07 -2.97
N GLY A 192 18.91 0.99 -4.15
CA GLY A 192 19.57 0.60 -5.40
C GLY A 192 19.91 -0.89 -5.54
N GLU A 193 19.41 -1.74 -4.64
CA GLU A 193 19.56 -3.21 -4.67
C GLU A 193 18.59 -3.88 -5.65
N TYR A 194 18.52 -3.34 -6.87
CA TYR A 194 17.53 -3.71 -7.89
C TYR A 194 17.57 -5.18 -8.30
N GLU A 195 18.74 -5.83 -8.21
CA GLU A 195 18.88 -7.24 -8.55
C GLU A 195 18.18 -8.15 -7.52
N LEU A 196 18.27 -7.82 -6.23
CA LEU A 196 17.54 -8.51 -5.17
C LEU A 196 16.03 -8.29 -5.34
N GLY A 197 15.63 -7.05 -5.61
CA GLY A 197 14.24 -6.69 -5.87
C GLY A 197 13.65 -7.42 -7.09
N ALA A 198 14.38 -7.51 -8.20
CA ALA A 198 13.92 -8.21 -9.41
C ALA A 198 13.86 -9.75 -9.22
N ARG A 199 14.78 -10.34 -8.46
CA ARG A 199 14.70 -11.76 -8.09
C ARG A 199 13.47 -12.03 -7.24
N MET A 200 13.21 -11.19 -6.23
CA MET A 200 12.02 -11.28 -5.40
C MET A 200 10.76 -11.07 -6.25
N ALA A 201 10.80 -10.14 -7.22
CA ALA A 201 9.71 -9.89 -8.15
C ALA A 201 9.31 -11.13 -8.95
N LEU A 202 10.24 -11.97 -9.40
CA LEU A 202 9.89 -13.17 -10.19
C LEU A 202 9.35 -14.33 -9.37
N LYS A 203 9.54 -14.33 -8.05
CA LYS A 203 8.96 -15.34 -7.17
C LYS A 203 7.43 -15.12 -7.12
N ARG A 204 6.68 -15.86 -7.93
CA ARG A 204 5.20 -15.83 -8.03
C ARG A 204 4.48 -16.35 -6.76
N ALA A 205 5.17 -16.51 -5.64
CA ALA A 205 4.63 -17.10 -4.42
C ALA A 205 3.55 -16.22 -3.78
N ASP A 206 3.60 -14.90 -3.97
CA ASP A 206 2.75 -13.95 -3.23
C ASP A 206 1.52 -13.50 -4.02
N LYS A 207 0.76 -14.45 -4.59
CA LYS A 207 -0.47 -14.13 -5.37
C LYS A 207 -1.45 -13.20 -4.62
N GLN A 208 -1.46 -13.25 -3.29
CA GLN A 208 -2.32 -12.42 -2.45
C GLN A 208 -1.84 -10.97 -2.31
N VAL A 209 -0.53 -10.71 -2.39
CA VAL A 209 0.05 -9.35 -2.33
C VAL A 209 -0.02 -8.66 -3.70
N LEU A 210 -0.06 -9.46 -4.77
CA LEU A 210 0.09 -9.07 -6.16
C LEU A 210 -1.19 -8.55 -6.85
N SER A 211 -2.37 -8.65 -6.23
CA SER A 211 -3.62 -8.22 -6.87
C SER A 211 -3.87 -6.73 -6.66
N LEU A 212 -3.96 -5.95 -7.75
CA LEU A 212 -4.32 -4.53 -7.67
C LEU A 212 -5.79 -4.33 -7.26
N LYS A 213 -6.71 -5.09 -7.86
CA LYS A 213 -8.15 -5.01 -7.56
C LYS A 213 -8.56 -5.84 -6.35
N GLY A 214 -7.82 -6.90 -6.00
CA GLY A 214 -8.09 -7.75 -4.82
C GLY A 214 -7.26 -7.40 -3.59
N GLY A 215 -6.40 -6.39 -3.69
CA GLY A 215 -5.41 -6.03 -2.68
C GLY A 215 -5.82 -4.84 -1.84
N SER A 216 -4.99 -4.54 -0.85
CA SER A 216 -5.08 -3.26 -0.14
C SER A 216 -4.40 -2.15 -0.93
N PHE A 217 -4.57 -0.89 -0.54
CA PHE A 217 -3.83 0.22 -1.18
C PHE A 217 -2.30 0.02 -1.18
N ARG A 218 -1.79 -0.83 -0.28
CA ARG A 218 -0.37 -1.21 -0.21
C ARG A 218 0.10 -1.95 -1.47
N SER A 219 -0.78 -2.66 -2.15
CA SER A 219 -0.47 -3.39 -3.39
C SER A 219 -0.03 -2.44 -4.51
N MET A 220 -0.51 -1.20 -4.56
CA MET A 220 -0.06 -0.20 -5.55
C MET A 220 1.42 0.14 -5.37
N ILE A 221 1.83 0.39 -4.13
CA ILE A 221 3.22 0.69 -3.75
C ILE A 221 4.12 -0.50 -4.08
N PHE A 222 3.68 -1.71 -3.69
CA PHE A 222 4.42 -2.92 -4.00
C PHE A 222 4.63 -3.11 -5.50
N LEU A 223 3.59 -2.95 -6.32
CA LEU A 223 3.68 -3.06 -7.77
C LEU A 223 4.63 -2.02 -8.36
N PHE A 224 4.59 -0.79 -7.88
CA PHE A 224 5.48 0.29 -8.31
C PHE A 224 6.96 -0.03 -8.06
N HIS A 225 7.36 -0.25 -6.81
CA HIS A 225 8.77 -0.54 -6.46
C HIS A 225 9.27 -1.83 -7.11
N ARG A 226 8.39 -2.83 -7.24
CA ARG A 226 8.68 -4.06 -7.99
C ARG A 226 9.00 -3.75 -9.45
N SER A 227 8.22 -2.87 -10.08
CA SER A 227 8.44 -2.48 -11.47
C SER A 227 9.74 -1.69 -11.64
N LEU A 228 10.10 -0.80 -10.71
CA LEU A 228 11.38 -0.07 -10.75
C LEU A 228 12.58 -1.02 -10.76
N CYS A 229 12.59 -2.00 -9.85
CA CYS A 229 13.64 -3.02 -9.82
C CYS A 229 13.76 -3.78 -11.14
N LEU A 230 12.62 -4.10 -11.77
CA LEU A 230 12.60 -4.78 -13.07
C LEU A 230 13.15 -3.89 -14.19
N TYR A 231 12.74 -2.62 -14.26
CA TYR A 231 13.24 -1.65 -15.26
C TYR A 231 14.76 -1.46 -15.14
N ALA A 232 15.26 -1.26 -13.92
CA ALA A 232 16.69 -1.14 -13.64
C ALA A 232 17.47 -2.38 -14.12
N MET A 233 16.94 -3.59 -13.88
CA MET A 233 17.58 -4.81 -14.38
C MET A 233 17.54 -4.91 -15.89
N VAL A 234 16.42 -4.58 -16.55
CA VAL A 234 16.34 -4.56 -18.02
C VAL A 234 17.38 -3.60 -18.62
N ARG A 235 17.59 -2.43 -18.00
CA ARG A 235 18.61 -1.45 -18.39
C ARG A 235 20.02 -2.03 -18.30
N LYS A 236 20.34 -2.75 -17.21
CA LYS A 236 21.66 -3.37 -16.97
C LYS A 236 22.01 -4.47 -17.98
N ASN A 237 21.03 -5.24 -18.47
CA ASN A 237 21.29 -6.34 -19.41
C ASN A 237 20.11 -6.64 -20.36
N ARG A 238 19.89 -5.77 -21.35
CA ARG A 238 18.73 -5.84 -22.27
C ARG A 238 18.52 -7.22 -22.92
N LYS A 239 19.60 -7.94 -23.31
CA LYS A 239 19.49 -9.22 -24.04
C LYS A 239 19.17 -10.44 -23.17
N LYS A 240 19.38 -10.39 -21.84
CA LYS A 240 19.13 -11.54 -20.94
C LYS A 240 17.81 -11.44 -20.17
N ASN A 241 17.04 -10.37 -20.36
CA ASN A 241 16.03 -9.94 -19.41
C ASN A 241 14.60 -9.93 -19.95
N GLU A 242 14.29 -10.72 -20.98
CA GLU A 242 12.93 -10.81 -21.56
C GLU A 242 11.83 -11.04 -20.51
N LYS A 243 12.09 -11.88 -19.51
CA LYS A 243 11.16 -12.11 -18.39
C LYS A 243 10.92 -10.85 -17.56
N TYR A 244 11.97 -10.07 -17.30
CA TYR A 244 11.84 -8.80 -16.56
C TYR A 244 11.11 -7.76 -17.40
N THR A 245 11.41 -7.65 -18.70
CA THR A 245 10.71 -6.73 -19.62
C THR A 245 9.22 -7.05 -19.70
N ALA A 246 8.87 -8.33 -19.88
CA ALA A 246 7.47 -8.76 -19.94
C ALA A 246 6.74 -8.46 -18.63
N GLU A 247 7.36 -8.73 -17.48
CA GLU A 247 6.73 -8.48 -16.18
C GLU A 247 6.62 -6.99 -15.86
N ALA A 248 7.65 -6.17 -16.15
CA ALA A 248 7.60 -4.72 -15.99
C ALA A 248 6.49 -4.09 -16.85
N SER A 249 6.37 -4.53 -18.11
CA SER A 249 5.31 -4.08 -19.02
C SER A 249 3.93 -4.49 -18.52
N ARG A 250 3.80 -5.71 -17.98
CA ARG A 250 2.55 -6.21 -17.38
C ARG A 250 2.10 -5.37 -16.18
N ILE A 251 3.03 -5.01 -15.30
CA ILE A 251 2.73 -4.18 -14.12
C ILE A 251 2.40 -2.75 -14.55
N ARG A 252 3.20 -2.15 -15.45
CA ARG A 252 2.92 -0.81 -15.99
C ARG A 252 1.52 -0.74 -16.58
N LYS A 253 1.16 -1.71 -17.43
CA LYS A 253 -0.18 -1.80 -18.02
C LYS A 253 -1.29 -1.85 -16.96
N GLN A 254 -1.13 -2.64 -15.90
CA GLN A 254 -2.13 -2.70 -14.81
C GLN A 254 -2.32 -1.35 -14.11
N LEU A 255 -1.23 -0.66 -13.77
CA LEU A 255 -1.31 0.66 -13.14
C LEU A 255 -1.89 1.70 -14.10
N THR A 256 -1.54 1.65 -15.39
CA THR A 256 -2.13 2.51 -16.43
C THR A 256 -3.62 2.24 -16.62
N ASP A 257 -4.06 0.98 -16.60
CA ASP A 257 -5.48 0.65 -16.71
C ASP A 257 -6.24 1.12 -15.47
N SER A 258 -5.66 0.99 -14.26
CA SER A 258 -6.24 1.59 -13.05
C SER A 258 -6.30 3.12 -13.11
N LEU A 259 -5.33 3.78 -13.76
CA LEU A 259 -5.39 5.23 -13.97
C LEU A 259 -6.54 5.63 -14.92
N LYS A 260 -6.82 4.83 -15.95
CA LYS A 260 -7.98 5.05 -16.85
C LYS A 260 -9.31 4.88 -16.12
N GLU A 261 -9.35 4.01 -15.12
CA GLU A 261 -10.45 3.88 -14.15
C GLU A 261 -10.49 5.04 -13.13
N GLN A 262 -9.76 6.15 -13.41
CA GLN A 262 -9.72 7.37 -12.61
C GLN A 262 -9.14 7.21 -11.21
N ASN A 263 -8.30 6.18 -10.98
CA ASN A 263 -7.64 6.03 -9.69
C ASN A 263 -6.63 7.18 -9.46
N PRO A 264 -6.87 8.05 -8.47
CA PRO A 264 -6.03 9.23 -8.27
C PRO A 264 -4.65 8.87 -7.68
N ASN A 265 -4.52 7.68 -7.09
CA ASN A 265 -3.35 7.28 -6.30
C ASN A 265 -2.29 6.52 -7.09
N VAL A 266 -2.48 6.32 -8.40
CA VAL A 266 -1.51 5.65 -9.28
C VAL A 266 -0.89 6.58 -10.32
N LEU A 267 -1.38 7.82 -10.44
CA LEU A 267 -0.93 8.77 -11.46
C LEU A 267 0.59 8.95 -11.42
N HIS A 268 1.15 9.23 -10.25
CA HIS A 268 2.58 9.47 -10.09
C HIS A 268 3.41 8.21 -10.38
N TYR A 269 2.96 7.03 -9.93
CA TYR A 269 3.60 5.76 -10.29
C TYR A 269 3.62 5.53 -11.81
N VAL A 270 2.49 5.74 -12.49
CA VAL A 270 2.41 5.58 -13.95
C VAL A 270 3.33 6.56 -14.67
N SER A 271 3.41 7.81 -14.22
CA SER A 271 4.31 8.81 -14.81
C SER A 271 5.77 8.41 -14.71
N ILE A 272 6.23 7.94 -13.54
CA ILE A 272 7.60 7.46 -13.35
C ILE A 272 7.87 6.22 -14.22
N LEU A 273 6.96 5.24 -14.21
CA LEU A 273 7.14 4.00 -14.99
C LEU A 273 7.07 4.22 -16.52
N ASN A 274 6.38 5.27 -16.97
CA ASN A 274 6.40 5.69 -18.36
C ASN A 274 7.76 6.30 -18.71
N ALA A 275 8.32 7.16 -17.85
CA ALA A 275 9.67 7.69 -18.04
C ALA A 275 10.73 6.58 -18.10
N GLU A 276 10.63 5.59 -17.20
CA GLU A 276 11.50 4.40 -17.19
C GLU A 276 11.37 3.57 -18.47
N HIS A 277 10.14 3.34 -18.94
CA HIS A 277 9.93 2.61 -20.17
C HIS A 277 10.52 3.33 -21.37
N GLU A 278 10.25 4.62 -21.45
CA GLU A 278 10.67 5.45 -22.57
C GLU A 278 12.22 5.53 -22.61
N ALA A 279 12.87 5.65 -21.45
CA ALA A 279 14.33 5.55 -21.31
C ALA A 279 14.92 4.20 -21.80
N LEU A 280 14.14 3.10 -21.77
CA LEU A 280 14.56 1.81 -22.33
C LEU A 280 14.38 1.74 -23.85
N GLU A 281 13.32 2.31 -24.41
CA GLU A 281 13.02 2.19 -25.84
C GLU A 281 13.85 3.15 -26.70
N HIS A 282 14.28 4.29 -26.15
CA HIS A 282 14.91 5.32 -26.94
C HIS A 282 16.32 5.00 -27.47
N LYS A 283 16.60 5.60 -28.64
CA LYS A 283 17.95 5.80 -29.21
C LYS A 283 18.52 7.12 -28.67
N LYS A 284 19.85 7.24 -28.58
CA LYS A 284 20.62 8.35 -27.97
C LYS A 284 20.21 9.81 -28.31
N ASN A 285 19.35 10.06 -29.30
CA ASN A 285 18.99 11.40 -29.76
C ASN A 285 17.66 11.95 -29.19
N GLN A 286 17.02 11.25 -28.24
CA GLN A 286 15.74 11.65 -27.62
C GLN A 286 15.86 11.88 -26.11
N GLU A 287 17.07 12.12 -25.60
CA GLU A 287 17.34 12.35 -24.16
C GLU A 287 16.51 13.51 -23.59
N GLY A 288 16.25 14.56 -24.38
CA GLY A 288 15.42 15.69 -23.95
C GLY A 288 13.98 15.33 -23.64
N ASP A 289 13.39 14.36 -24.34
CA ASP A 289 12.01 13.92 -24.10
C ASP A 289 11.93 13.06 -22.82
N VAL A 290 12.92 12.20 -22.58
CA VAL A 290 13.05 11.43 -21.34
C VAL A 290 13.20 12.35 -20.12
N CYS A 291 14.09 13.33 -20.20
CA CYS A 291 14.28 14.30 -19.12
C CYS A 291 13.01 15.07 -18.80
N ARG A 292 12.19 15.41 -19.82
CA ARG A 292 10.89 16.05 -19.59
C ARG A 292 9.93 15.12 -18.86
N LEU A 293 9.85 13.85 -19.24
CA LEU A 293 9.00 12.88 -18.55
C LEU A 293 9.37 12.70 -17.07
N TYR A 294 10.66 12.61 -16.75
CA TYR A 294 11.11 12.57 -15.35
C TYR A 294 10.77 13.85 -14.59
N ASN A 295 11.04 15.02 -15.17
CA ASN A 295 10.67 16.30 -14.56
C ASN A 295 9.16 16.41 -14.28
N ASP A 296 8.33 16.00 -15.23
CA ASP A 296 6.88 15.97 -15.06
C ASP A 296 6.48 15.00 -13.93
N ALA A 297 7.10 13.82 -13.87
CA ALA A 297 6.88 12.83 -12.81
C ALA A 297 7.28 13.35 -11.42
N ILE A 298 8.40 14.06 -11.31
CA ILE A 298 8.85 14.71 -10.07
C ILE A 298 7.84 15.75 -9.61
N ILE A 299 7.41 16.65 -10.51
CA ILE A 299 6.45 17.71 -10.21
C ILE A 299 5.10 17.11 -9.77
N MET A 300 4.61 16.08 -10.48
CA MET A 300 3.37 15.39 -10.13
C MET A 300 3.45 14.73 -8.75
N SER A 301 4.53 14.01 -8.47
CA SER A 301 4.76 13.34 -7.18
C SER A 301 4.82 14.35 -6.04
N ALA A 302 5.60 15.42 -6.20
CA ALA A 302 5.75 16.48 -5.20
C ALA A 302 4.43 17.20 -4.92
N ARG A 303 3.66 17.56 -5.96
CA ARG A 303 2.33 18.20 -5.81
C ARG A 303 1.31 17.28 -5.12
N GLY A 304 1.41 15.98 -5.33
CA GLY A 304 0.58 14.97 -4.64
C GLY A 304 0.99 14.71 -3.18
N GLY A 305 2.13 15.25 -2.73
CA GLY A 305 2.69 14.97 -1.41
C GLY A 305 3.42 13.63 -1.31
N TYR A 306 3.76 13.01 -2.44
CA TYR A 306 4.50 11.74 -2.51
C TYR A 306 6.01 12.02 -2.57
N THR A 307 6.59 12.47 -1.45
CA THR A 307 7.97 12.97 -1.38
C THR A 307 9.02 11.91 -1.72
N HIS A 308 8.81 10.68 -1.26
CA HIS A 308 9.73 9.56 -1.53
C HIS A 308 9.76 9.22 -3.02
N ASP A 309 8.61 9.27 -3.69
CA ASP A 309 8.49 8.97 -5.12
C ASP A 309 9.08 10.10 -5.98
N ALA A 310 8.93 11.35 -5.54
CA ALA A 310 9.59 12.50 -6.18
C ALA A 310 11.12 12.39 -6.09
N ALA A 311 11.65 11.92 -4.96
CA ALA A 311 13.09 11.70 -4.78
C ALA A 311 13.60 10.57 -5.68
N LEU A 312 12.87 9.45 -5.76
CA LEU A 312 13.20 8.34 -6.66
C LEU A 312 13.24 8.77 -8.13
N ALA A 313 12.32 9.62 -8.56
CA ALA A 313 12.28 10.09 -9.94
C ALA A 313 13.42 11.06 -10.32
N GLN A 314 14.20 11.51 -9.34
CA GLN A 314 15.33 12.44 -9.50
C GLN A 314 16.70 11.74 -9.55
N GLU A 315 16.76 10.43 -9.25
CA GLU A 315 17.98 9.60 -9.33
C GLU A 315 18.44 9.36 -10.78
#